data_AF-A0A0G2FV41-F1
#
_entry.id   AF-A0A0G2FV41-F1
#
_cell.length_a   1.000
_cell.length_b   1.000
_cell.length_c   1.000
_cell.angle_alpha   90.00
_cell.angle_beta   90.00
_cell.angle_gamma   90.00
#
_symmetry.space_group_name_H-M   'P 1'
#
loop_
_entity.id
_entity.type
_entity.pdbx_description
1 polymer ?
#
loop_
_entity_poly.entity_id
_entity_poly.type
_entity_poly.pdbx_seq_one_letter_code
_entity_poly.pdbx_strand_id
1 'polypeptide(L)'
;MEDWEVAPGRIREEGVGHPNNIAFSKSYLENNQSIPVAADVSFRVDTIKSGHKLEFEATTSKARYCSVASGKLRVSIAGQPEFVIGPHGVFKIKPGVKAWAQNRLYIDSVVHVVSVEDSA
;
A
#
# COMPACT_ATOMS: atom_id res chain seq x y z
N MET A 1 -16.99 -6.27 -11.48
CA MET A 1 -15.96 -7.06 -10.78
C MET A 1 -15.99 -8.39 -11.49
N GLU A 2 -14.87 -8.75 -12.08
CA GLU A 2 -14.75 -9.98 -12.85
C GLU A 2 -14.69 -11.19 -11.92
N ASP A 3 -15.07 -12.38 -12.40
CA ASP A 3 -15.10 -13.59 -11.56
C ASP A 3 -13.73 -13.87 -10.90
N TRP A 4 -12.65 -13.68 -11.66
CA TRP A 4 -11.28 -13.87 -11.15
C TRP A 4 -10.93 -12.88 -10.03
N GLU A 5 -11.53 -11.69 -10.00
CA GLU A 5 -11.31 -10.68 -8.95
C GLU A 5 -12.03 -11.07 -7.64
N VAL A 6 -13.16 -11.78 -7.75
CA VAL A 6 -13.92 -12.32 -6.62
C VAL A 6 -13.21 -13.54 -6.05
N ALA A 7 -12.87 -14.51 -6.90
CA ALA A 7 -12.07 -15.67 -6.55
C ALA A 7 -11.31 -16.20 -7.79
N PRO A 8 -9.98 -16.40 -7.70
CA PRO A 8 -9.15 -16.42 -6.49
C PRO A 8 -8.56 -15.04 -6.10
N GLY A 9 -8.93 -13.95 -6.78
CA GLY A 9 -8.41 -12.61 -6.56
C GLY A 9 -7.05 -12.35 -7.23
N ARG A 10 -6.59 -13.26 -8.07
CA ARG A 10 -5.30 -13.17 -8.79
C ARG A 10 -5.32 -14.02 -10.06
N ILE A 11 -4.47 -13.69 -11.01
CA ILE A 11 -4.24 -14.50 -12.21
C ILE A 11 -2.83 -15.08 -12.13
N ARG A 12 -2.69 -16.38 -12.39
CA ARG A 12 -1.41 -17.07 -12.51
C ARG A 12 -0.98 -17.13 -13.96
N GLU A 13 0.31 -16.97 -14.20
CA GLU A 13 0.90 -17.20 -15.51
C GLU A 13 0.80 -18.69 -15.87
N GLU A 14 0.43 -18.97 -17.12
CA GLU A 14 0.37 -20.33 -17.67
C GLU A 14 1.68 -20.69 -18.41
N GLY A 15 2.01 -21.97 -18.47
CA GLY A 15 3.16 -22.46 -19.24
C GLY A 15 4.53 -22.24 -18.59
N VAL A 16 4.60 -21.70 -17.37
CA VAL A 16 5.82 -21.56 -16.58
C VAL A 16 5.98 -22.69 -15.56
N GLY A 17 7.22 -23.13 -15.36
CA GLY A 17 7.56 -24.23 -14.43
C GLY A 17 7.52 -23.85 -12.95
N HIS A 18 7.20 -22.61 -12.61
CA HIS A 18 7.11 -22.11 -11.24
C HIS A 18 5.87 -21.20 -11.08
N PRO A 19 5.25 -21.15 -9.88
CA PRO A 19 4.12 -20.27 -9.64
C PRO A 19 4.50 -18.80 -9.82
N ASN A 20 3.88 -18.12 -10.78
CA ASN A 20 4.01 -16.68 -10.97
C ASN A 20 2.61 -16.05 -11.07
N ASN A 21 2.34 -15.00 -10.28
CA ASN A 21 1.07 -14.28 -10.35
C ASN A 21 1.27 -13.01 -11.17
N ILE A 22 0.43 -12.80 -12.18
CA ILE A 22 0.53 -11.70 -13.15
C ILE A 22 -0.54 -10.63 -12.98
N ALA A 23 -1.57 -10.90 -12.18
CA ALA A 23 -2.58 -9.92 -11.81
C ALA A 23 -3.06 -10.17 -10.38
N PHE A 24 -3.48 -9.10 -9.70
CA PHE A 24 -3.99 -9.10 -8.33
C PHE A 24 -5.19 -8.16 -8.26
N SER A 25 -6.29 -8.61 -7.67
CA SER A 25 -7.47 -7.76 -7.46
C SER A 25 -7.32 -6.89 -6.22
N LYS A 26 -8.13 -5.83 -6.13
CA LYS A 26 -8.17 -4.97 -4.94
C LYS A 26 -8.48 -5.77 -3.67
N SER A 27 -9.50 -6.63 -3.70
CA SER A 27 -9.89 -7.48 -2.57
C SER A 27 -8.76 -8.38 -2.10
N TYR A 28 -7.95 -8.90 -3.03
CA TYR A 28 -6.78 -9.70 -2.72
C TYR A 28 -5.66 -8.86 -2.06
N LEU A 29 -5.46 -7.62 -2.52
CA LEU A 29 -4.44 -6.70 -2.02
C LEU A 29 -4.84 -5.98 -0.71
N GLU A 30 -6.11 -5.97 -0.34
CA GLU A 30 -6.63 -5.38 0.92
C GLU A 30 -6.65 -6.38 2.10
N ASN A 31 -6.02 -7.55 1.97
CA ASN A 31 -6.10 -8.64 2.96
C ASN A 31 -5.22 -8.44 4.22
N ASN A 32 -5.08 -7.19 4.71
CA ASN A 32 -4.30 -6.81 5.91
C ASN A 32 -2.81 -7.23 5.92
N GLN A 33 -2.27 -7.69 4.79
CA GLN A 33 -0.88 -8.14 4.66
C GLN A 33 -0.30 -7.64 3.34
N SER A 34 1.01 -7.37 3.33
CA SER A 34 1.72 -7.03 2.09
C SER A 34 1.95 -8.29 1.26
N ILE A 35 1.47 -8.28 0.02
CA ILE A 35 1.56 -9.38 -0.94
C ILE A 35 2.85 -9.27 -1.74
N PRO A 36 3.72 -10.30 -1.79
CA PRO A 36 4.89 -10.28 -2.68
C PRO A 36 4.46 -10.19 -4.15
N VAL A 37 5.05 -9.23 -4.88
CA VAL A 37 4.80 -9.02 -6.32
C VAL A 37 6.08 -9.10 -7.15
N ALA A 38 7.25 -9.02 -6.50
CA ALA A 38 8.56 -9.35 -7.04
C ALA A 38 9.49 -9.79 -5.89
N ALA A 39 10.74 -10.17 -6.18
CA ALA A 39 11.69 -10.70 -5.19
C ALA A 39 11.77 -9.84 -3.90
N ASP A 40 11.98 -8.54 -4.07
CA ASP A 40 12.19 -7.62 -2.93
C ASP A 40 11.06 -6.59 -2.80
N VAL A 41 9.94 -6.82 -3.49
CA VAL A 41 8.84 -5.88 -3.58
C VAL A 41 7.55 -6.55 -3.16
N SER A 42 6.86 -5.90 -2.22
CA SER A 42 5.51 -6.28 -1.83
C SER A 42 4.55 -5.11 -1.96
N PHE A 43 3.29 -5.44 -2.20
CA PHE A 43 2.23 -4.49 -2.49
C PHE A 43 1.03 -4.78 -1.60
N ARG A 44 0.38 -3.73 -1.09
CA ARG A 44 -0.97 -3.81 -0.55
C ARG A 44 -1.76 -2.55 -0.87
N VAL A 45 -3.07 -2.64 -0.74
CA VAL A 45 -3.98 -1.51 -0.81
C VAL A 45 -4.58 -1.31 0.58
N ASP A 46 -4.67 -0.06 1.02
CA ASP A 46 -5.36 0.29 2.26
C ASP A 46 -6.47 1.31 1.94
N THR A 47 -7.69 1.02 2.39
CA THR A 47 -8.80 1.99 2.40
C THR A 47 -8.87 2.66 3.77
N ILE A 48 -8.58 3.96 3.83
CA ILE A 48 -8.66 4.78 5.04
C ILE A 48 -10.04 5.41 5.11
N LYS A 49 -10.88 4.90 6.02
CA LYS A 49 -12.24 5.39 6.24
C LYS A 49 -12.27 6.86 6.67
N SER A 50 -13.38 7.54 6.39
CA SER A 50 -13.65 8.90 6.88
C SER A 50 -13.31 9.03 8.38
N GLY A 51 -12.51 10.04 8.73
CA GLY A 51 -12.06 10.32 10.10
C GLY A 51 -10.97 9.39 10.66
N HIS A 52 -10.61 8.30 9.97
CA HIS A 52 -9.68 7.29 10.46
C HIS A 52 -8.22 7.58 10.06
N LYS A 53 -7.32 6.87 10.74
CA LYS A 53 -5.88 6.87 10.47
C LYS A 53 -5.41 5.49 10.07
N LEU A 54 -4.42 5.47 9.18
CA LEU A 54 -3.55 4.34 8.95
C LEU A 54 -2.21 4.62 9.62
N GLU A 55 -1.82 3.76 10.54
CA GLU A 55 -0.55 3.82 11.24
C GLU A 55 0.50 2.98 10.50
N PHE A 56 1.72 3.49 10.44
CA PHE A 56 2.86 2.82 9.84
C PHE A 56 3.93 2.63 10.90
N GLU A 57 4.00 1.43 11.45
CA GLU A 57 5.02 1.06 12.43
C GLU A 57 6.43 1.12 11.84
N ALA A 58 7.43 1.39 12.68
CA ALA A 58 8.82 1.38 12.26
C ALA A 58 9.25 -0.05 11.85
N THR A 59 9.68 -0.22 10.61
CA THR A 59 10.21 -1.50 10.10
C THR A 59 11.63 -1.28 9.62
N THR A 60 12.61 -1.99 10.17
CA THR A 60 14.04 -1.70 9.99
C THR A 60 14.59 -2.10 8.62
N SER A 61 13.93 -2.99 7.89
CA SER A 61 14.43 -3.55 6.62
C SER A 61 13.67 -3.09 5.38
N LYS A 62 12.63 -2.26 5.51
CA LYS A 62 11.73 -1.94 4.39
C LYS A 62 11.47 -0.45 4.27
N ALA A 63 11.73 0.10 3.08
CA ALA A 63 11.21 1.40 2.69
C ALA A 63 9.77 1.22 2.19
N ARG A 64 8.87 2.14 2.54
CA ARG A 64 7.48 2.15 2.04
C ARG A 64 7.25 3.38 1.17
N TYR A 65 6.65 3.16 0.02
CA TYR A 65 6.19 4.20 -0.92
C TYR A 65 4.68 4.16 -0.96
N CYS A 66 4.05 5.23 -0.51
CA CYS A 66 2.61 5.32 -0.34
C CYS A 66 2.05 6.29 -1.39
N SER A 67 1.35 5.76 -2.39
CA SER A 67 0.70 6.55 -3.45
C SER A 67 -0.79 6.69 -3.17
N VAL A 68 -1.29 7.92 -3.15
CA VAL A 68 -2.73 8.18 -2.95
C VAL A 68 -3.46 7.91 -4.26
N ALA A 69 -4.21 6.82 -4.33
CA ALA A 69 -5.02 6.50 -5.50
C ALA A 69 -6.29 7.37 -5.56
N SER A 70 -6.90 7.66 -4.41
CA SER A 70 -8.07 8.54 -4.30
C SER A 70 -8.17 9.19 -2.92
N GLY A 71 -8.89 10.30 -2.84
CA GLY A 71 -9.09 11.06 -1.61
C GLY A 71 -7.97 12.05 -1.31
N LYS A 72 -7.80 12.41 -0.03
CA LYS A 72 -6.80 13.38 0.42
C LYS A 72 -6.39 13.05 1.84
N LEU A 73 -5.09 12.97 2.09
CA LEU A 73 -4.54 12.53 3.37
C LEU A 73 -3.74 13.65 4.03
N ARG A 74 -3.91 13.81 5.34
CA ARG A 74 -2.93 14.50 6.19
C ARG A 74 -1.90 13.46 6.62
N VAL A 75 -0.62 13.73 6.44
CA VAL A 75 0.47 12.78 6.67
C VAL A 75 1.44 13.36 7.71
N SER A 76 1.88 12.50 8.62
CA SER A 76 2.94 12.78 9.57
C SER A 76 4.02 11.71 9.46
N ILE A 77 5.27 12.13 9.37
CA ILE A 77 6.45 11.26 9.33
C ILE A 77 7.36 11.71 10.46
N ALA A 78 7.86 10.78 11.28
CA ALA A 78 8.66 11.14 12.44
C ALA A 78 9.86 12.01 12.07
N GLY A 79 10.01 13.15 12.77
CA GLY A 79 11.07 14.12 12.54
C GLY A 79 10.86 15.05 11.36
N GLN A 80 9.68 15.04 10.71
CA GLN A 80 9.34 15.93 9.60
C GLN A 80 8.08 16.75 9.91
N PRO A 81 7.92 17.95 9.29
CA PRO A 81 6.66 18.67 9.33
C PRO A 81 5.52 17.86 8.70
N GLU A 82 4.31 18.03 9.22
CA GLU A 82 3.13 17.42 8.61
C GLU A 82 2.76 18.11 7.30
N PHE A 83 2.18 17.36 6.38
CA PHE A 83 1.72 17.87 5.09
C PHE A 83 0.41 17.21 4.67
N VAL A 84 -0.20 17.77 3.63
CA VAL A 84 -1.41 17.22 3.00
C VAL A 84 -1.06 16.79 1.59
N ILE A 85 -1.57 15.64 1.18
CA ILE A 85 -1.30 15.06 -0.13
C ILE A 85 -2.59 14.54 -0.76
N GLY A 86 -2.79 14.87 -2.03
CA GLY A 86 -3.95 14.46 -2.82
C GLY A 86 -3.65 13.31 -3.78
N PRO A 87 -4.59 12.96 -4.67
CA PRO A 87 -4.45 11.85 -5.59
C PRO A 87 -3.20 11.97 -6.47
N HIS A 88 -2.61 10.81 -6.81
CA HIS A 88 -1.36 10.64 -7.57
C HIS A 88 -0.10 11.17 -6.88
N GLY A 89 -0.22 11.78 -5.70
CA GLY A 89 0.90 12.12 -4.85
C GLY A 89 1.47 10.89 -4.15
N VAL A 90 2.80 10.87 -3.99
CA VAL A 90 3.55 9.80 -3.31
C VAL A 90 4.30 10.38 -2.11
N PHE A 91 4.26 9.68 -0.98
CA PHE A 91 5.15 9.94 0.15
C PHE A 91 5.97 8.69 0.50
N LYS A 92 7.22 8.90 0.93
CA LYS A 92 8.16 7.84 1.28
C LYS A 92 8.36 7.78 2.80
N ILE A 93 8.28 6.57 3.36
CA ILE A 93 8.67 6.26 4.74
C ILE A 93 9.95 5.44 4.67
N LYS A 94 11.03 5.96 5.25
CA LYS A 94 12.33 5.27 5.32
C LYS A 94 12.26 4.07 6.28
N PRO A 95 13.16 3.08 6.15
CA PRO A 95 13.31 2.04 7.17
C PRO A 95 13.54 2.64 8.56
N GLY A 96 12.99 1.98 9.58
CA GLY A 96 13.06 2.41 10.98
C GLY A 96 12.22 3.65 11.33
N VAL A 97 11.51 4.25 10.36
CA VAL A 97 10.71 5.46 10.59
C VAL A 97 9.24 5.11 10.74
N LYS A 98 8.61 5.64 11.81
CA LYS A 98 7.16 5.61 12.00
C LYS A 98 6.47 6.77 11.28
N ALA A 99 5.24 6.54 10.84
CA ALA A 99 4.41 7.55 10.19
C ALA A 99 2.92 7.25 10.40
N TRP A 100 2.05 8.21 10.09
CA TRP A 100 0.63 7.97 9.94
C TRP A 100 0.03 8.79 8.80
N ALA A 101 -1.06 8.30 8.24
CA ALA A 101 -1.88 9.00 7.26
C ALA A 101 -3.34 9.04 7.72
N GLN A 102 -3.91 10.24 7.81
CA GLN A 102 -5.28 10.46 8.27
C GLN A 102 -6.17 10.92 7.11
N ASN A 103 -7.31 10.28 6.97
CA ASN A 103 -8.38 10.78 6.13
C ASN A 103 -9.29 11.71 6.96
N ARG A 104 -9.43 12.96 6.50
CA ARG A 104 -10.30 13.97 7.12
C ARG A 104 -11.51 14.32 6.27
N LEU A 105 -11.67 13.67 5.12
CA LEU A 105 -12.83 13.83 4.25
C LEU A 105 -13.99 12.98 4.75
N TYR A 106 -15.20 13.33 4.32
CA TYR A 106 -16.41 12.51 4.54
C TYR A 106 -16.49 11.27 3.64
N ILE A 107 -15.59 11.15 2.66
CA ILE A 107 -15.46 9.99 1.78
C ILE A 107 -14.21 9.20 2.14
N ASP A 108 -14.15 7.93 1.74
CA ASP A 108 -12.97 7.09 1.91
C ASP A 108 -11.80 7.58 1.04
N SER A 109 -10.58 7.33 1.51
CA SER A 109 -9.34 7.53 0.74
C SER A 109 -8.68 6.18 0.51
N VAL A 110 -8.08 5.98 -0.66
CA VAL A 110 -7.37 4.74 -1.01
C VAL A 110 -5.89 5.04 -1.20
N VAL A 111 -5.04 4.25 -0.54
CA VAL A 111 -3.58 4.34 -0.68
C VAL A 111 -3.02 3.01 -1.14
N HIS A 112 -2.13 3.06 -2.12
CA HIS A 112 -1.31 1.94 -2.53
C HIS A 112 0.00 2.00 -1.74
N VAL A 113 0.37 0.91 -1.10
CA VAL A 113 1.60 0.81 -0.30
C VAL A 113 2.52 -0.21 -0.94
N VAL A 114 3.61 0.28 -1.51
CA VAL A 114 4.70 -0.53 -2.04
C VAL A 114 5.80 -0.58 -0.99
N SER A 115 6.14 -1.78 -0.51
CA SER A 115 7.29 -1.98 0.37
C SER A 115 8.42 -2.61 -0.43
N VAL A 116 9.60 -1.99 -0.36
CA VAL A 116 10.83 -2.47 -0.99
C VAL A 116 11.80 -2.82 0.11
N GLU A 117 12.38 -4.02 0.06
CA GLU A 117 13.48 -4.37 0.97
C GLU A 117 14.69 -3.48 0.68
N ASP A 118 15.20 -2.83 1.72
CA ASP A 118 16.38 -1.98 1.63
C ASP A 118 17.57 -2.86 2.01
N SER A 119 18.22 -3.45 1.01
CA SER A 119 19.49 -4.16 1.21
C SER A 119 20.56 -3.11 1.52
N ALA A 120 20.86 -2.92 2.80
CA ALA A 120 22.00 -2.11 3.25
C ALA A 120 23.33 -2.72 2.79
#